data_AF-A0A1I6KD24-F1
#
_entry.id   AF-A0A1I6KD24-F1
#
_cell.length_a   1.000
_cell.length_b   1.000
_cell.length_c   1.000
_cell.angle_alpha   90.00
_cell.angle_beta   90.00
_cell.angle_gamma   90.00
#
_symmetry.space_group_name_H-M   'P 1'
#
loop_
_entity.id
_entity.type
_entity.pdbx_description
1 polymer ?
#
loop_
_entity_poly.entity_id
_entity_poly.type
_entity_poly.pdbx_seq_one_letter_code
_entity_poly.pdbx_strand_id
1 'polypeptide(L)' 'MKTSLFFKSSLFLLLYACGESKILNFERDGISFTTPKEWEITEQENKDDQGYLSIEKDGFDSSGFITMTWLTVK' A
#
# COMPACT_ATOMS: atom_id res chain seq x y z
N MET A 1 36.22 -26.82 -7.69
CA MET A 1 35.43 -25.94 -8.58
C MET A 1 33.93 -26.19 -8.40
N LYS A 2 33.28 -25.63 -7.36
CA LYS A 2 31.81 -25.70 -7.19
C LYS A 2 31.20 -24.45 -6.51
N THR A 3 31.95 -23.36 -6.38
CA THR A 3 31.49 -22.13 -5.69
C THR A 3 30.88 -21.08 -6.63
N SER A 4 30.92 -21.29 -7.95
CA SER A 4 30.51 -20.28 -8.94
C SER A 4 28.99 -20.24 -9.20
N LEU A 5 28.23 -21.31 -8.91
CA LEU A 5 26.80 -21.36 -9.24
C LEU A 5 25.88 -20.63 -8.24
N PHE A 6 26.24 -20.61 -6.95
CA PHE A 6 25.39 -20.01 -5.92
C PHE A 6 25.33 -18.48 -6.01
N PHE A 7 26.38 -17.84 -6.53
CA PHE A 7 26.44 -16.38 -6.63
C PHE A 7 25.49 -15.80 -7.68
N LYS A 8 25.23 -16.53 -8.77
CA LYS A 8 24.30 -16.09 -9.82
C LYS A 8 22.84 -16.20 -9.41
N SER A 9 22.50 -17.19 -8.58
CA SER A 9 21.13 -17.41 -8.11
C SER A 9 20.65 -16.31 -7.16
N SER A 10 21.58 -15.73 -6.36
CA SER A 10 21.23 -14.67 -5.40
C SER A 10 20.94 -13.33 -6.06
N LEU A 11 21.52 -13.04 -7.24
CA LEU A 11 21.33 -11.77 -7.93
C LEU A 11 19.97 -11.68 -8.65
N PHE A 12 19.41 -12.82 -9.06
CA PHE A 12 18.14 -12.87 -9.79
C PHE A 12 16.92 -12.62 -8.88
N LEU A 13 17.04 -12.92 -7.58
CA LEU A 13 15.97 -12.70 -6.59
C LEU A 13 15.80 -11.21 -6.23
N LEU A 14 16.86 -10.41 -6.32
CA LEU A 14 16.81 -8.98 -6.00
C LEU A 14 16.05 -8.15 -7.05
N LEU A 15 15.92 -8.64 -8.29
CA LEU A 15 15.26 -7.92 -9.38
C LEU A 15 13.74 -8.10 -9.42
N TYR A 16 13.20 -9.15 -8.79
CA TYR A 16 11.76 -9.43 -8.78
C TYR A 16 10.98 -8.66 -7.71
N ALA A 17 11.66 -8.07 -6.72
CA ALA A 17 11.02 -7.34 -5.63
C ALA A 17 10.59 -5.90 -6.01
N CYS A 18 11.03 -5.39 -7.16
CA CYS A 18 10.72 -4.03 -7.60
C CYS A 18 9.44 -4.00 -8.44
N GLY A 19 8.29 -4.02 -7.78
CA GLY A 19 7.00 -3.73 -8.40
C GLY A 19 6.74 -2.23 -8.43
N GLU A 20 6.16 -1.71 -9.52
CA GLU A 20 5.68 -0.32 -9.54
C GLU A 20 4.46 -0.17 -8.62
N SER A 21 4.57 0.74 -7.65
CA SER A 21 3.41 1.12 -6.85
C SER A 21 2.41 1.95 -7.66
N LYS A 22 1.12 1.65 -7.48
CA LYS A 22 0.02 2.28 -8.20
C LYS A 22 -0.57 3.44 -7.39
N ILE A 23 -0.95 4.50 -8.09
CA ILE A 23 -1.81 5.55 -7.55
C ILE A 23 -3.23 4.98 -7.44
N LEU A 24 -3.86 5.13 -6.27
CA LEU A 24 -5.23 4.68 -6.04
C LEU A 24 -6.16 5.88 -5.95
N ASN A 25 -7.31 5.80 -6.64
CA ASN A 25 -8.42 6.72 -6.46
C ASN A 25 -9.45 6.05 -5.56
N PHE A 26 -9.78 6.70 -4.45
CA PHE A 26 -10.81 6.26 -3.53
C PHE A 26 -12.04 7.14 -3.70
N GLU A 27 -13.22 6.52 -3.75
CA GLU A 27 -14.51 7.22 -3.76
C GLU A 27 -15.54 6.37 -3.03
N ARG A 28 -16.09 6.90 -1.92
CA ARG A 28 -17.15 6.25 -1.14
C ARG A 28 -17.82 7.25 -0.18
N ASP A 29 -19.12 7.10 0.06
CA ASP A 29 -19.87 7.88 1.07
C ASP A 29 -19.69 9.41 0.95
N GLY A 30 -19.55 9.92 -0.28
CA GLY A 30 -19.28 11.34 -0.55
C GLY A 30 -17.84 11.78 -0.27
N ILE A 31 -16.97 10.87 0.15
CA ILE A 31 -15.53 11.10 0.35
C ILE A 31 -14.79 10.61 -0.88
N SER A 32 -13.93 11.47 -1.42
CA SER A 32 -13.00 11.10 -2.48
C SER A 32 -11.61 11.66 -2.23
N PHE A 33 -10.59 10.86 -2.52
CA PHE A 33 -9.20 11.29 -2.50
C PHE A 33 -8.34 10.38 -3.38
N THR A 34 -7.15 10.88 -3.71
CA THR A 34 -6.14 10.14 -4.47
C THR A 34 -4.93 9.91 -3.59
N THR A 35 -4.43 8.68 -3.53
CA THR A 35 -3.21 8.38 -2.77
C THR A 35 -1.96 8.80 -3.56
N PRO A 36 -0.90 9.27 -2.89
CA PRO A 36 0.41 9.37 -3.52
C PRO A 36 0.90 7.98 -3.95
N LYS A 37 1.89 7.92 -4.86
CA LYS A 37 2.57 6.66 -5.16
C LYS A 37 3.15 6.05 -3.88
N GLU A 38 3.19 4.72 -3.82
CA GLU A 38 3.71 3.92 -2.71
C GLU A 38 2.81 3.89 -1.47
N TRP A 39 1.62 4.49 -1.53
CA TRP A 39 0.61 4.38 -0.49
C TRP A 39 -0.46 3.36 -0.86
N GLU A 40 -0.69 2.41 0.04
CA GLU A 40 -1.61 1.30 -0.15
C GLU A 40 -2.68 1.32 0.94
N ILE A 41 -3.93 1.01 0.58
CA ILE A 41 -5.00 0.80 1.56
C ILE A 41 -4.71 -0.56 2.23
N THR A 42 -4.38 -0.55 3.52
CA THR A 42 -4.09 -1.75 4.29
C THR A 42 -5.32 -2.30 4.99
N GLU A 43 -6.21 -1.41 5.43
CA GLU A 43 -7.45 -1.80 6.09
C GLU A 43 -8.62 -0.93 5.64
N GLN A 44 -9.79 -1.54 5.55
CA GLN A 44 -11.02 -0.84 5.22
C GLN A 44 -12.21 -1.55 5.87
N GLU A 45 -12.94 -0.84 6.72
CA GLU A 45 -14.19 -1.32 7.31
C GLU A 45 -15.34 -0.36 7.01
N ASN A 46 -16.54 -0.91 6.89
CA ASN A 46 -17.77 -0.12 6.85
C ASN A 46 -18.84 -0.85 7.68
N LYS A 47 -19.40 -0.14 8.66
CA LYS A 47 -20.48 -0.61 9.54
C LYS A 47 -21.59 0.42 9.47
N ASP A 48 -22.73 0.06 8.87
CA ASP A 48 -23.96 0.86 8.67
C ASP A 48 -23.76 2.38 8.42
N ASP A 49 -23.48 3.15 9.47
CA ASP A 49 -23.33 4.60 9.43
C ASP A 49 -21.89 5.08 9.76
N GLN A 50 -20.91 4.18 9.81
CA GLN A 50 -19.50 4.46 10.10
C GLN A 50 -18.57 3.79 9.08
N GLY A 51 -17.64 4.58 8.55
CA GLY A 51 -16.54 4.08 7.72
C GLY A 51 -15.19 4.21 8.42
N TYR A 52 -14.29 3.29 8.11
CA TYR A 52 -12.89 3.28 8.53
C TYR A 52 -11.99 2.92 7.35
N LEU A 53 -10.85 3.57 7.27
CA LEU A 53 -9.83 3.35 6.27
C LEU A 53 -8.45 3.57 6.89
N SER A 54 -7.52 2.64 6.67
CA SER A 54 -6.09 2.80 6.91
C SER A 54 -5.34 2.77 5.59
N ILE A 55 -4.41 3.69 5.42
CA ILE A 55 -3.53 3.80 4.25
C ILE A 55 -2.10 3.90 4.76
N GLU A 56 -1.23 3.04 4.26
CA GLU A 56 0.17 2.98 4.69
C GLU A 56 1.10 3.13 3.51
N LYS A 57 2.21 3.81 3.76
CA LYS A 57 3.38 3.80 2.90
C LYS A 57 4.44 2.95 3.60
N ASP A 58 4.72 1.79 3.04
CA ASP A 58 5.90 1.02 3.40
C ASP A 58 7.04 1.39 2.45
N GLY A 59 8.23 1.65 2.97
CA GLY A 59 9.33 2.13 2.15
C GLY A 59 10.65 2.27 2.90
N PHE A 60 11.74 2.10 2.16
CA PHE A 60 13.10 2.18 2.68
C PHE A 60 13.50 3.61 3.05
N ASP A 61 13.22 4.59 2.18
CA ASP A 61 13.58 6.00 2.40
C ASP A 61 12.57 6.75 3.27
N SER A 62 11.30 6.35 3.20
CA SER A 62 10.23 6.95 3.99
C SER A 62 9.04 6.01 4.13
N SER A 63 8.44 6.08 5.31
CA SER A 63 7.23 5.35 5.68
C SER A 63 6.23 6.28 6.36
N GLY A 64 4.96 5.88 6.36
CA GLY A 64 3.88 6.68 6.94
C GLY A 64 2.57 5.93 7.01
N PHE A 65 1.64 6.42 7.82
CA PHE A 65 0.29 5.88 7.90
C PHE A 65 -0.73 7.02 8.03
N ILE A 66 -1.91 6.81 7.45
CA ILE A 66 -3.06 7.69 7.55
C ILE A 66 -4.25 6.82 7.93
N THR A 67 -4.93 7.21 8.99
CA THR A 67 -6.20 6.59 9.39
C THR A 67 -7.31 7.60 9.23
N MET A 68 -8.38 7.21 8.55
CA MET A 68 -9.57 8.02 8.33
C MET A 68 -10.79 7.28 8.84
N THR A 69 -11.58 7.95 9.67
CA THR A 69 -12.88 7.49 10.13
C THR A 69 -13.93 8.53 9.79
N TRP A 70 -15.09 8.10 9.32
CA TRP A 70 -16.20 9.00 9.03
C TRP A 70 -17.52 8.42 9.50
N LEU A 71 -18.49 9.32 9.71
CA LEU A 71 -19.88 8.96 9.95
C LEU A 71 -20.72 9.43 8.76
N THR A 72 -21.58 8.54 8.28
CA THR A 72 -22.55 8.87 7.23
C THR A 72 -23.86 9.23 7.92
N VAL A 73 -24.24 10.50 7.88
CA VAL A 73 -25.53 10.96 8.40
C VAL A 73 -26.56 10.86 7.28
N LYS A 74 -27.61 10.06 7.48
CA LYS A 74 -28.75 9.95 6.57
C LYS A 74 -29.67 11.17 6.65
#